data_AF-A0A7X6XTL5-F1
#
_entry.id   AF-A0A7X6XTL5-F1
#
_cell.length_a   1.000
_cell.length_b   1.000
_cell.length_c   1.000
_cell.angle_alpha   90.00
_cell.angle_beta   90.00
_cell.angle_gamma   90.00
#
_symmetry.space_group_name_H-M   'P 1'
#
loop_
_entity.id
_entity.type
_entity.pdbx_description
1 polymer ?
#
loop_
_entity_poly.entity_id
_entity_poly.type
_entity_poly.pdbx_seq_one_letter_code
_entity_poly.pdbx_strand_id
1 'polypeptide(L)'
;MPDNIQQQIRKAGLDGWLLADFQGSNPIARQLLRHPDALLTRRWFWWIPARGQAVVLVHQIEAGQFRGFEGKVETYITWQELRRQLAALLANCDRIAMEYSPLGQVPYISRVDAGTLELVRQTGVEVVSSADLVQLVEARWGQLGLDLHCDAARLVMQAKDEAFLYLGEALADGRKITEYDVQRFLEDRLDALELVTDGAPIVAVNQNSADPHYLPTARSHQPIGADDFVLLDVWAKRDLPEAIYADITWVAYAGAVVPERYRRVFEVVR
;
A
#
# COMPACT_ATOMS: atom_id res chain seq x y z
N MET A 1 16.49 -9.15 -11.02
CA MET A 1 15.68 -9.23 -9.76
C MET A 1 15.99 -8.04 -8.86
N PRO A 2 15.11 -7.59 -7.94
CA PRO A 2 15.47 -6.57 -6.97
C PRO A 2 16.74 -7.00 -6.22
N ASP A 3 17.75 -6.15 -6.25
CA ASP A 3 18.96 -6.36 -5.44
C ASP A 3 18.50 -6.54 -3.99
N ASN A 4 18.90 -7.66 -3.37
CA ASN A 4 18.70 -8.00 -1.94
C ASN A 4 17.59 -9.03 -1.56
N ILE A 5 16.69 -9.52 -2.43
CA ILE A 5 15.64 -10.49 -1.99
C ILE A 5 16.22 -11.71 -1.26
N GLN A 6 17.21 -12.38 -1.87
CA GLN A 6 17.84 -13.56 -1.26
C GLN A 6 18.56 -13.23 0.06
N GLN A 7 19.06 -12.01 0.23
CA GLN A 7 19.64 -11.59 1.51
C GLN A 7 18.57 -11.41 2.58
N GLN A 8 17.38 -10.89 2.24
CA GLN A 8 16.27 -10.77 3.19
C GLN A 8 15.72 -12.14 3.58
N ILE A 9 15.58 -13.07 2.62
CA ILE A 9 15.22 -14.47 2.88
C ILE A 9 16.19 -15.09 3.92
N ARG A 10 17.50 -14.88 3.73
CA ARG A 10 18.52 -15.37 4.69
C ARG A 10 18.40 -14.71 6.06
N LYS A 11 18.16 -13.40 6.13
CA LYS A 11 17.97 -12.69 7.41
C LYS A 11 16.74 -13.16 8.16
N ALA A 12 15.69 -13.55 7.45
CA ALA A 12 14.48 -14.14 8.01
C ALA A 12 14.66 -15.62 8.43
N GLY A 13 15.82 -16.23 8.17
CA GLY A 13 16.09 -17.63 8.49
C GLY A 13 15.25 -18.61 7.68
N LEU A 14 15.00 -18.29 6.40
CA LEU A 14 14.21 -19.09 5.47
C LEU A 14 15.11 -19.69 4.37
N ASP A 15 14.68 -20.82 3.81
CA ASP A 15 15.37 -21.50 2.71
C ASP A 15 15.02 -20.91 1.34
N GLY A 16 13.89 -20.21 1.26
CA GLY A 16 13.47 -19.49 0.07
C GLY A 16 12.05 -18.96 0.16
N TRP A 17 11.64 -18.35 -0.93
CA TRP A 17 10.30 -17.80 -1.14
C TRP A 17 9.70 -18.46 -2.38
N LEU A 18 8.58 -19.15 -2.19
CA LEU A 18 7.82 -19.77 -3.25
C LEU A 18 6.59 -18.91 -3.56
N LEU A 19 6.67 -18.16 -4.65
CA LEU A 19 5.51 -17.47 -5.20
C LEU A 19 4.66 -18.44 -6.00
N ALA A 20 3.35 -18.33 -5.88
CA ALA A 20 2.40 -19.14 -6.63
C ALA A 20 1.27 -18.26 -7.16
N ASP A 21 0.86 -18.50 -8.39
CA ASP A 21 -0.25 -17.78 -9.00
C ASP A 21 -1.03 -18.67 -9.98
N PHE A 22 -2.32 -18.39 -10.09
CA PHE A 22 -3.21 -18.95 -11.07
C PHE A 22 -4.17 -17.85 -11.54
N GLN A 23 -4.09 -17.47 -12.81
CA GLN A 23 -4.95 -16.45 -13.42
C GLN A 23 -4.91 -15.07 -12.73
N GLY A 24 -3.80 -14.74 -12.05
CA GLY A 24 -3.66 -13.45 -11.36
C GLY A 24 -4.31 -13.41 -9.97
N SER A 25 -4.58 -14.56 -9.35
CA SER A 25 -5.03 -14.65 -7.96
C SER A 25 -4.04 -14.04 -6.97
N ASN A 26 -2.75 -13.99 -7.35
CA ASN A 26 -1.68 -13.42 -6.53
C ASN A 26 -1.04 -12.18 -7.21
N PRO A 27 -1.51 -10.96 -6.90
CA PRO A 27 -0.98 -9.73 -7.48
C PRO A 27 0.49 -9.47 -7.09
N ILE A 28 0.92 -9.91 -5.90
CA ILE A 28 2.30 -9.77 -5.42
C ILE A 28 3.26 -10.53 -6.35
N ALA A 29 2.91 -11.77 -6.71
CA ALA A 29 3.70 -12.57 -7.64
C ALA A 29 3.83 -11.91 -9.03
N ARG A 30 2.76 -11.28 -9.51
CA ARG A 30 2.73 -10.57 -10.80
C ARG A 30 3.58 -9.31 -10.80
N GLN A 31 3.49 -8.53 -9.73
CA GLN A 31 4.27 -7.31 -9.54
C GLN A 31 5.77 -7.61 -9.47
N LEU A 32 6.16 -8.62 -8.70
CA LEU A 32 7.56 -9.04 -8.58
C LEU A 32 8.15 -9.56 -9.89
N LEU A 33 7.35 -10.23 -10.71
CA LEU A 33 7.78 -10.71 -12.03
C LEU A 33 8.05 -9.55 -13.01
N ARG A 34 7.57 -8.33 -12.70
CA ARG A 34 7.59 -7.16 -13.58
C ARG A 34 6.97 -7.42 -14.96
N HIS A 35 6.04 -8.37 -15.01
CA HIS A 35 5.30 -8.74 -16.21
C HIS A 35 3.81 -8.96 -15.88
N PRO A 36 3.12 -7.97 -15.30
CA PRO A 36 1.75 -8.13 -14.81
C PRO A 36 0.77 -8.53 -15.92
N ASP A 37 0.98 -8.04 -17.14
CA ASP A 37 0.09 -8.27 -18.29
C ASP A 37 0.33 -9.61 -19.02
N ALA A 38 1.22 -10.48 -18.50
CA ALA A 38 1.44 -11.79 -19.11
C ALA A 38 0.14 -12.61 -19.09
N LEU A 39 -0.27 -13.15 -20.24
CA LEU A 39 -1.41 -14.05 -20.31
C LEU A 39 -1.01 -15.44 -19.75
N LEU A 40 -1.12 -15.58 -18.43
CA LEU A 40 -0.87 -16.83 -17.70
C LEU A 40 -2.19 -17.35 -17.13
N THR A 41 -2.75 -18.32 -17.83
CA THR A 41 -4.03 -18.98 -17.55
C THR A 41 -3.86 -20.31 -16.80
N ARG A 42 -2.62 -20.82 -16.73
CA ARG A 42 -2.26 -22.02 -15.96
C ARG A 42 -1.54 -21.62 -14.67
N ARG A 43 -1.53 -22.57 -13.74
CA ARG A 43 -0.84 -22.40 -12.46
C ARG A 43 0.65 -22.39 -12.71
N TRP A 44 1.38 -21.56 -11.98
CA TRP A 44 2.83 -21.54 -12.03
C TRP A 44 3.40 -21.25 -10.65
N PHE A 45 4.67 -21.61 -10.46
CA PHE A 45 5.42 -21.36 -9.26
C PHE A 45 6.71 -20.65 -9.60
N TRP A 46 7.15 -19.74 -8.73
CA TRP A 46 8.45 -19.12 -8.82
C TRP A 46 9.18 -19.25 -7.50
N TRP A 47 10.23 -20.05 -7.53
CA TRP A 47 11.09 -20.33 -6.42
C TRP A 47 12.29 -19.39 -6.42
N ILE A 48 12.41 -18.60 -5.36
CA ILE A 48 13.57 -17.76 -5.08
C ILE A 48 14.28 -18.37 -3.87
N PRO A 49 15.35 -19.16 -4.07
CA PRO A 49 16.06 -19.76 -2.94
C PRO A 49 16.84 -18.71 -2.16
N ALA A 50 17.17 -19.00 -0.91
CA ALA A 50 18.06 -18.18 -0.07
C ALA A 50 19.47 -18.05 -0.69
N ARG A 51 19.90 -19.03 -1.49
CA ARG A 51 21.16 -19.05 -2.25
C ARG A 51 20.96 -19.80 -3.56
N GLY A 52 21.62 -19.35 -4.61
CA GLY A 52 21.59 -20.02 -5.92
C GLY A 52 20.62 -19.36 -6.90
N GLN A 53 20.34 -20.08 -7.99
CA GLN A 53 19.54 -19.56 -9.11
C GLN A 53 18.05 -19.72 -8.82
N ALA A 54 17.26 -18.68 -9.11
CA ALA A 54 15.81 -18.79 -9.05
C ALA A 54 15.26 -19.67 -10.17
N VAL A 55 14.14 -20.33 -9.91
CA VAL A 55 13.50 -21.24 -10.84
C VAL A 55 12.02 -20.90 -10.98
N VAL A 56 11.54 -20.75 -12.20
CA VAL A 56 10.11 -20.73 -12.51
C VAL A 56 9.70 -22.12 -12.98
N LEU A 57 8.64 -22.65 -12.40
CA LEU A 57 7.95 -23.86 -12.84
C LEU A 57 6.62 -23.46 -13.50
N VAL A 58 6.53 -23.59 -14.82
CA VAL A 58 5.40 -23.14 -15.63
C VAL A 58 4.86 -24.25 -16.53
N HIS A 59 3.59 -24.16 -16.91
CA HIS A 59 3.06 -25.08 -17.91
C HIS A 59 3.74 -24.87 -19.27
N GLN A 60 4.06 -25.94 -20.00
CA GLN A 60 4.82 -25.91 -21.26
C GLN A 60 4.26 -24.91 -22.30
N ILE A 61 2.93 -24.79 -22.40
CA ILE A 61 2.27 -23.89 -23.36
C ILE A 61 2.47 -22.40 -23.04
N GLU A 62 2.80 -22.06 -21.79
CA GLU A 62 3.00 -20.68 -21.31
C GLU A 62 4.48 -20.35 -21.09
N ALA A 63 5.39 -21.31 -21.33
CA ALA A 63 6.83 -21.10 -21.18
C ALA A 63 7.37 -19.93 -22.02
N GLY A 64 6.73 -19.63 -23.16
CA GLY A 64 7.06 -18.47 -23.99
C GLY A 64 6.89 -17.12 -23.30
N GLN A 65 6.04 -17.01 -22.27
CA GLN A 65 5.83 -15.79 -21.49
C GLN A 65 7.01 -15.49 -20.56
N PHE A 66 7.87 -16.47 -20.29
CA PHE A 66 9.06 -16.34 -19.45
C PHE A 66 10.35 -16.21 -20.29
N ARG A 67 10.25 -15.86 -21.58
CA ARG A 67 11.43 -15.54 -22.41
C ARG A 67 12.14 -14.32 -21.82
N GLY A 68 13.44 -14.47 -21.57
CA GLY A 68 14.24 -13.42 -20.92
C GLY A 68 14.17 -13.42 -19.39
N PHE A 69 13.48 -14.38 -18.77
CA PHE A 69 13.52 -14.55 -17.33
C PHE A 69 14.96 -14.79 -16.83
N GLU A 70 15.39 -14.00 -15.85
CA GLU A 70 16.70 -14.10 -15.21
C GLU A 70 16.72 -15.26 -14.20
N GLY A 71 16.84 -16.48 -14.71
CA GLY A 71 16.88 -17.69 -13.90
C GLY A 71 16.66 -18.94 -14.74
N LYS A 72 16.30 -20.02 -14.09
CA LYS A 72 15.95 -21.27 -14.76
C LYS A 72 14.44 -21.31 -15.01
N VAL A 73 14.05 -21.71 -16.22
CA VAL A 73 12.65 -22.01 -16.54
C VAL A 73 12.52 -23.52 -16.68
N GLU A 74 11.76 -24.13 -15.77
CA GLU A 74 11.35 -25.52 -15.82
C GLU A 74 9.88 -25.62 -16.22
N THR A 75 9.54 -26.69 -16.94
CA THR A 75 8.21 -26.85 -17.51
C THR A 75 7.57 -28.16 -17.13
N TYR A 76 6.24 -28.13 -17.02
CA TYR A 76 5.42 -29.33 -16.84
C TYR A 76 4.27 -29.37 -17.85
N ILE A 77 3.75 -30.56 -18.10
CA ILE A 77 2.54 -30.78 -18.92
C ILE A 77 1.46 -31.47 -18.07
N THR A 78 1.84 -32.47 -17.27
CA THR A 78 0.89 -33.23 -16.44
C THR A 78 0.91 -32.78 -14.98
N TRP A 79 -0.17 -33.08 -14.23
CA TRP A 79 -0.21 -32.78 -12.81
C TRP A 79 0.82 -33.62 -12.02
N GLN A 80 1.14 -34.83 -12.47
CA GLN A 80 2.17 -35.67 -11.86
C GLN A 80 3.55 -35.04 -12.01
N GLU A 81 3.86 -34.51 -13.21
CA GLU A 81 5.11 -33.77 -13.43
C GLU A 81 5.18 -32.52 -12.57
N LEU A 82 4.10 -31.74 -12.48
CA LEU A 82 4.03 -30.57 -11.60
C LEU A 82 4.38 -30.95 -10.15
N ARG A 83 3.74 -31.99 -9.62
CA ARG A 83 4.00 -32.45 -8.24
C ARG A 83 5.45 -32.91 -8.05
N ARG A 84 5.98 -33.71 -8.98
CA ARG A 84 7.36 -34.21 -8.93
C ARG A 84 8.39 -33.07 -8.99
N GLN A 85 8.19 -32.11 -9.89
CA GLN A 85 9.10 -30.97 -10.04
C GLN A 85 9.00 -30.02 -8.84
N LEU A 86 7.80 -29.73 -8.34
CA LEU A 86 7.62 -28.93 -7.13
C LEU A 86 8.32 -29.57 -5.92
N ALA A 87 8.16 -30.88 -5.72
CA ALA A 87 8.85 -31.61 -4.66
C ALA A 87 10.39 -31.58 -4.82
N ALA A 88 10.89 -31.63 -6.07
CA ALA A 88 12.32 -31.52 -6.33
C ALA A 88 12.87 -30.10 -6.08
N LEU A 89 12.09 -29.05 -6.39
CA LEU A 89 12.45 -27.65 -6.13
C LEU A 89 12.59 -27.37 -4.63
N LEU A 90 11.73 -27.96 -3.82
CA LEU A 90 11.69 -27.79 -2.37
C LEU A 90 12.48 -28.88 -1.63
N ALA A 91 13.22 -29.72 -2.35
CA ALA A 91 14.02 -30.76 -1.73
C ALA A 91 15.10 -30.13 -0.82
N ASN A 92 15.21 -30.65 0.41
CA ASN A 92 16.12 -30.15 1.44
C ASN A 92 15.82 -28.72 1.93
N CYS A 93 14.59 -28.24 1.76
CA CYS A 93 14.10 -27.05 2.45
C CYS A 93 13.36 -27.47 3.72
N ASP A 94 13.54 -26.72 4.80
CA ASP A 94 12.78 -26.88 6.04
C ASP A 94 11.68 -25.82 6.14
N ARG A 95 11.99 -24.55 5.83
CA ARG A 95 11.09 -23.41 6.04
C ARG A 95 11.08 -22.47 4.85
N ILE A 96 9.89 -22.22 4.29
CA ILE A 96 9.72 -21.35 3.12
C ILE A 96 8.62 -20.32 3.32
N ALA A 97 8.77 -19.16 2.68
CA ALA A 97 7.71 -18.16 2.62
C ALA A 97 6.78 -18.38 1.43
N MET A 98 5.50 -18.08 1.62
CA MET A 98 4.48 -17.95 0.57
C MET A 98 3.50 -16.82 0.95
N GLU A 99 2.68 -16.36 -0.01
CA GLU A 99 1.55 -15.44 0.23
C GLU A 99 0.41 -16.16 0.98
N TYR A 100 0.74 -16.55 2.21
CA TYR A 100 -0.07 -17.21 3.20
C TYR A 100 -0.15 -16.29 4.42
N SER A 101 -1.34 -16.10 4.99
CA SER A 101 -1.51 -15.46 6.28
C SER A 101 -2.18 -16.43 7.25
N PRO A 102 -1.51 -16.83 8.36
CA PRO A 102 -2.17 -17.58 9.41
C PRO A 102 -3.47 -16.93 9.84
N LEU A 103 -4.55 -17.72 9.90
CA LEU A 103 -5.91 -17.26 10.25
C LEU A 103 -6.45 -16.10 9.41
N GLY A 104 -5.86 -15.80 8.25
CA GLY A 104 -6.24 -14.65 7.43
C GLY A 104 -5.96 -13.29 8.09
N GLN A 105 -5.03 -13.22 9.06
CA GLN A 105 -4.70 -11.99 9.80
C GLN A 105 -4.35 -10.79 8.89
N VAL A 106 -3.71 -11.04 7.75
CA VAL A 106 -3.37 -10.02 6.75
C VAL A 106 -3.98 -10.43 5.40
N PRO A 107 -5.21 -9.97 5.08
CA PRO A 107 -5.89 -10.33 3.83
C PRO A 107 -5.12 -9.99 2.56
N TYR A 108 -4.33 -8.90 2.58
CA TYR A 108 -3.48 -8.51 1.44
C TYR A 108 -2.41 -9.56 1.10
N ILE A 109 -1.95 -10.32 2.10
CA ILE A 109 -0.94 -11.37 1.94
C ILE A 109 -1.57 -12.74 1.71
N SER A 110 -2.82 -12.97 2.12
CA SER A 110 -3.49 -14.28 1.99
C SER A 110 -3.94 -14.57 0.55
N ARG A 111 -3.00 -14.84 -0.38
CA ARG A 111 -3.27 -14.99 -1.82
C ARG A 111 -3.19 -16.43 -2.33
N VAL A 112 -2.49 -17.31 -1.62
CA VAL A 112 -2.39 -18.72 -2.02
C VAL A 112 -3.62 -19.48 -1.54
N ASP A 113 -4.26 -20.21 -2.45
CA ASP A 113 -5.43 -21.02 -2.12
C ASP A 113 -5.07 -22.20 -1.22
N ALA A 114 -6.04 -22.66 -0.43
CA ALA A 114 -5.83 -23.75 0.53
C ALA A 114 -5.32 -25.04 -0.12
N GLY A 115 -5.81 -25.38 -1.32
CA GLY A 115 -5.39 -26.60 -2.03
C GLY A 115 -3.94 -26.53 -2.52
N THR A 116 -3.49 -25.37 -3.00
CA THR A 116 -2.07 -25.15 -3.32
C THR A 116 -1.20 -25.16 -2.08
N LEU A 117 -1.67 -24.60 -0.96
CA LEU A 117 -0.95 -24.64 0.31
C LEU A 117 -0.79 -26.08 0.83
N GLU A 118 -1.86 -26.89 0.76
CA GLU A 118 -1.82 -28.32 1.09
C GLU A 118 -0.84 -29.08 0.20
N LEU A 119 -0.86 -28.82 -1.11
CA LEU A 119 0.07 -29.42 -2.07
C LEU A 119 1.54 -29.14 -1.70
N VAL A 120 1.86 -27.90 -1.33
CA VAL A 120 3.21 -27.52 -0.94
C VAL A 120 3.60 -28.18 0.39
N ARG A 121 2.72 -28.18 1.39
CA ARG A 121 2.98 -28.82 2.69
C ARG A 121 3.23 -30.32 2.59
N GLN A 122 2.65 -31.01 1.59
CA GLN A 122 2.95 -32.43 1.34
C GLN A 122 4.41 -32.71 0.95
N THR A 123 5.18 -31.69 0.58
CA THR A 123 6.63 -31.83 0.33
C THR A 123 7.46 -31.90 1.61
N GLY A 124 6.87 -31.63 2.77
CA GLY A 124 7.53 -31.68 4.09
C GLY A 124 7.99 -30.33 4.63
N VAL A 125 7.86 -29.25 3.85
CA VAL A 125 8.26 -27.90 4.27
C VAL A 125 7.26 -27.26 5.23
N GLU A 126 7.77 -26.48 6.17
CA GLU A 126 6.99 -25.49 6.93
C GLU A 126 6.74 -24.26 6.03
N VAL A 127 5.47 -23.93 5.81
CA VAL A 127 5.09 -22.72 5.08
C VAL A 127 4.78 -21.60 6.08
N VAL A 128 5.55 -20.52 6.00
CA VAL A 128 5.36 -19.29 6.78
C VAL A 128 4.84 -18.16 5.90
N SER A 129 4.39 -17.08 6.53
CA SER A 129 3.91 -15.90 5.82
C SER A 129 5.05 -15.16 5.13
N SER A 130 4.82 -14.71 3.89
CA SER A 130 5.71 -13.80 3.17
C SER A 130 5.53 -12.34 3.57
N ALA A 131 4.63 -12.01 4.51
CA ALA A 131 4.28 -10.62 4.87
C ALA A 131 5.50 -9.71 5.08
N ASP A 132 6.48 -10.15 5.87
CA ASP A 132 7.68 -9.37 6.15
C ASP A 132 8.57 -9.21 4.91
N LEU A 133 8.68 -10.25 4.07
CA LEU A 133 9.44 -10.19 2.82
C LEU A 133 8.78 -9.24 1.82
N VAL A 134 7.45 -9.30 1.70
CA VAL A 134 6.68 -8.42 0.82
C VAL A 134 6.86 -6.97 1.22
N GLN A 135 6.78 -6.64 2.51
CA GLN A 135 7.04 -5.27 3.00
C GLN A 135 8.43 -4.77 2.62
N LEU A 136 9.46 -5.62 2.74
CA LEU A 136 10.83 -5.23 2.43
C LEU A 136 11.07 -4.98 0.93
N VAL A 137 10.25 -5.57 0.06
CA VAL A 137 10.39 -5.42 -1.40
C VAL A 137 9.43 -4.36 -1.97
N GLU A 138 8.21 -4.26 -1.45
CA GLU A 138 7.19 -3.34 -1.97
C GLU A 138 7.13 -2.00 -1.23
N ALA A 139 7.40 -1.98 0.08
CA ALA A 139 7.18 -0.79 0.91
C ALA A 139 8.46 -0.01 1.23
N ARG A 140 9.63 -0.45 0.73
CA ARG A 140 10.90 0.25 0.97
C ARG A 140 11.08 1.41 0.00
N TRP A 141 11.20 2.61 0.55
CA TRP A 141 11.48 3.80 -0.26
C TRP A 141 12.95 3.85 -0.65
N GLY A 142 13.21 4.20 -1.92
CA GLY A 142 14.51 4.66 -2.36
C GLY A 142 14.77 6.11 -1.91
N GLN A 143 16.01 6.58 -2.07
CA GLN A 143 16.37 7.96 -1.69
C GLN A 143 15.48 9.00 -2.40
N LEU A 144 15.25 8.84 -3.71
CA LEU A 144 14.38 9.72 -4.48
C LEU A 144 12.95 9.76 -3.93
N GLY A 145 12.36 8.60 -3.59
CA GLY A 145 11.01 8.55 -3.03
C GLY A 145 10.91 9.22 -1.66
N LEU A 146 11.94 9.08 -0.82
CA LEU A 146 12.05 9.80 0.45
C LEU A 146 12.17 11.31 0.25
N ASP A 147 13.03 11.76 -0.66
CA ASP A 147 13.22 13.18 -0.95
C ASP A 147 11.92 13.82 -1.48
N LEU A 148 11.23 13.12 -2.39
CA LEU A 148 9.92 13.54 -2.92
C LEU A 148 8.84 13.56 -1.84
N HIS A 149 8.82 12.58 -0.93
CA HIS A 149 7.90 12.58 0.21
C HIS A 149 8.15 13.77 1.13
N CYS A 150 9.41 14.04 1.48
CA CYS A 150 9.76 15.18 2.35
C CYS A 150 9.35 16.52 1.72
N ASP A 151 9.52 16.68 0.40
CA ASP A 151 9.06 17.86 -0.32
C ASP A 151 7.52 17.94 -0.35
N ALA A 152 6.83 16.85 -0.66
CA ALA A 152 5.37 16.78 -0.60
C ALA A 152 4.85 17.12 0.80
N ALA A 153 5.43 16.57 1.86
CA ALA A 153 5.05 16.84 3.24
C ALA A 153 5.19 18.32 3.61
N ARG A 154 6.29 18.96 3.19
CA ARG A 154 6.49 20.41 3.37
C ARG A 154 5.39 21.21 2.68
N LEU A 155 5.01 20.83 1.46
CA LEU A 155 4.01 21.53 0.66
C LEU A 155 2.58 21.30 1.16
N VAL A 156 2.25 20.08 1.58
CA VAL A 156 0.95 19.75 2.20
C VAL A 156 0.81 20.49 3.54
N MET A 157 1.89 20.56 4.34
CA MET A 157 1.91 21.38 5.56
C MET A 157 1.64 22.87 5.26
N GLN A 158 2.25 23.40 4.20
CA GLN A 158 2.00 24.76 3.73
C GLN A 158 0.54 24.96 3.29
N ALA A 159 -0.03 24.04 2.49
CA ALA A 159 -1.42 24.14 2.04
C ALA A 159 -2.41 24.13 3.20
N LYS A 160 -2.18 23.29 4.21
CA LYS A 160 -2.93 23.30 5.48
C LYS A 160 -2.88 24.66 6.18
N ASP A 161 -1.68 25.23 6.34
CA ASP A 161 -1.53 26.49 7.07
C ASP A 161 -2.27 27.62 6.34
N GLU A 162 -2.18 27.64 5.02
CA GLU A 162 -2.91 28.57 4.16
C GLU A 162 -4.43 28.34 4.23
N ALA A 163 -4.91 27.10 4.34
CA ALA A 163 -6.33 26.80 4.49
C ALA A 163 -6.90 27.26 5.83
N PHE A 164 -6.15 27.08 6.93
CA PHE A 164 -6.56 27.65 8.22
C PHE A 164 -6.52 29.18 8.22
N LEU A 165 -5.56 29.79 7.53
CA LEU A 165 -5.53 31.25 7.35
C LEU A 165 -6.75 31.74 6.56
N TYR A 166 -7.05 31.12 5.42
CA TYR A 166 -8.21 31.42 4.59
C TYR A 166 -9.53 31.32 5.39
N LEU A 167 -9.66 30.26 6.20
CA LEU A 167 -10.79 30.09 7.10
C LEU A 167 -10.85 31.19 8.17
N GLY A 168 -9.72 31.47 8.83
CA GLY A 168 -9.63 32.48 9.89
C GLY A 168 -9.98 33.88 9.38
N GLU A 169 -9.49 34.27 8.20
CA GLU A 169 -9.82 35.52 7.54
C GLU A 169 -11.32 35.60 7.21
N ALA A 170 -11.91 34.50 6.70
CA ALA A 170 -13.35 34.47 6.42
C ALA A 170 -14.21 34.71 7.66
N LEU A 171 -13.85 34.07 8.77
CA LEU A 171 -14.54 34.25 10.04
C LEU A 171 -14.36 35.67 10.60
N ALA A 172 -13.14 36.24 10.50
CA ALA A 172 -12.85 37.59 10.96
C ALA A 172 -13.63 38.66 10.17
N ASP A 173 -13.80 38.45 8.86
CA ASP A 173 -14.56 39.33 7.97
C ASP A 173 -16.09 39.13 8.07
N GLY A 174 -16.56 38.13 8.84
CA GLY A 174 -17.97 37.74 8.89
C GLY A 174 -18.48 37.13 7.57
N ARG A 175 -17.58 36.65 6.71
CA ARG A 175 -17.94 35.96 5.46
C ARG A 175 -18.49 34.57 5.79
N LYS A 176 -19.58 34.19 5.13
CA LYS A 176 -20.09 32.82 5.20
C LYS A 176 -19.11 31.89 4.51
N ILE A 177 -18.74 30.82 5.20
CA ILE A 177 -17.82 29.80 4.70
C ILE A 177 -18.32 28.42 5.14
N THR A 178 -18.08 27.41 4.31
CA THR A 178 -18.52 26.03 4.52
C THR A 178 -17.33 25.07 4.45
N GLU A 179 -17.54 23.83 4.88
CA GLU A 179 -16.57 22.75 4.70
C GLU A 179 -16.16 22.59 3.23
N TYR A 180 -17.13 22.68 2.31
CA TYR A 180 -16.89 22.55 0.88
C TYR A 180 -16.06 23.72 0.31
N ASP A 181 -16.26 24.94 0.80
CA ASP A 181 -15.46 26.10 0.34
C ASP A 181 -13.98 25.94 0.71
N VAL A 182 -13.69 25.43 1.91
CA VAL A 182 -12.31 25.18 2.36
C VAL A 182 -11.72 23.97 1.62
N GLN A 183 -12.49 22.92 1.35
CA GLN A 183 -12.04 21.78 0.54
C GLN A 183 -11.65 22.25 -0.87
N ARG A 184 -12.49 23.06 -1.51
CA ARG A 184 -12.19 23.64 -2.83
C ARG A 184 -10.93 24.49 -2.82
N PHE A 185 -10.76 25.31 -1.78
CA PHE A 185 -9.53 26.08 -1.59
C PHE A 185 -8.30 25.16 -1.48
N LEU A 186 -8.38 24.07 -0.72
CA LEU A 186 -7.29 23.10 -0.59
C LEU A 186 -6.99 22.41 -1.91
N GLU A 187 -8.00 21.96 -2.67
CA GLU A 187 -7.80 21.36 -4.00
C GLU A 187 -7.09 22.33 -4.94
N ASP A 188 -7.60 23.55 -5.08
CA ASP A 188 -6.99 24.58 -5.93
C ASP A 188 -5.56 24.90 -5.47
N ARG A 189 -5.30 24.81 -4.16
CA ARG A 189 -3.95 25.05 -3.62
C ARG A 189 -2.99 23.90 -3.88
N LEU A 190 -3.42 22.64 -3.73
CA LEU A 190 -2.61 21.48 -4.06
C LEU A 190 -2.24 21.48 -5.55
N ASP A 191 -3.20 21.81 -6.42
CA ASP A 191 -2.97 21.97 -7.85
C ASP A 191 -1.93 23.08 -8.14
N ALA A 192 -2.05 24.24 -7.49
CA ALA A 192 -1.10 25.34 -7.63
C ALA A 192 0.31 25.01 -7.10
N LEU A 193 0.43 24.02 -6.21
CA LEU A 193 1.70 23.51 -5.69
C LEU A 193 2.26 22.34 -6.53
N GLU A 194 1.61 22.02 -7.65
CA GLU A 194 1.95 20.89 -8.53
C GLU A 194 1.99 19.56 -7.76
N LEU A 195 0.95 19.36 -6.93
CA LEU A 195 0.68 18.12 -6.24
C LEU A 195 -0.56 17.45 -6.83
N VAL A 196 -0.60 16.13 -6.75
CA VAL A 196 -1.73 15.30 -7.15
C VAL A 196 -2.24 14.50 -5.94
N THR A 197 -3.55 14.25 -5.93
CA THR A 197 -4.22 13.43 -4.93
C THR A 197 -5.19 12.46 -5.60
N ASP A 198 -5.47 11.33 -4.95
CA ASP A 198 -6.44 10.33 -5.38
C ASP A 198 -7.87 10.59 -4.87
N GLY A 199 -8.04 11.59 -4.02
CA GLY A 199 -9.32 12.03 -3.49
C GLY A 199 -9.27 13.46 -2.95
N ALA A 200 -10.42 14.11 -2.88
CA ALA A 200 -10.51 15.45 -2.30
C ALA A 200 -10.14 15.42 -0.80
N PRO A 201 -9.39 16.42 -0.28
CA PRO A 201 -9.09 16.54 1.14
C PRO A 201 -10.36 16.54 2.00
N ILE A 202 -10.29 16.01 3.22
CA ILE A 202 -11.42 16.06 4.14
C ILE A 202 -11.39 17.39 4.87
N VAL A 203 -12.52 18.10 4.84
CA VAL A 203 -12.79 19.22 5.74
C VAL A 203 -14.04 18.88 6.51
N ALA A 204 -13.93 18.77 7.84
CA ALA A 204 -15.02 18.33 8.68
C ALA A 204 -15.20 19.26 9.89
N VAL A 205 -16.43 19.68 10.15
CA VAL A 205 -16.79 20.56 11.25
C VAL A 205 -17.62 19.81 12.30
N ASN A 206 -17.30 20.01 13.57
CA ASN A 206 -18.01 19.48 14.72
C ASN A 206 -18.28 17.96 14.60
N GLN A 207 -19.55 17.55 14.55
CA GLN A 207 -19.96 16.15 14.50
C GLN A 207 -19.46 15.42 13.25
N ASN A 208 -19.25 16.13 12.14
CA ASN A 208 -18.75 15.53 10.90
C ASN A 208 -17.32 15.02 11.08
N SER A 209 -16.53 15.63 11.98
CA SER A 209 -15.17 15.16 12.30
C SER A 209 -15.12 13.81 13.03
N ALA A 210 -16.28 13.29 13.47
CA ALA A 210 -16.39 11.96 14.07
C ALA A 210 -16.64 10.85 13.03
N ASP A 211 -16.89 11.20 11.77
CA ASP A 211 -17.00 10.23 10.66
C ASP A 211 -15.70 10.24 9.84
N PRO A 212 -14.85 9.20 9.96
CA PRO A 212 -13.57 9.13 9.26
C PRO A 212 -13.70 8.98 7.74
N HIS A 213 -14.92 8.74 7.23
CA HIS A 213 -15.21 8.70 5.80
C HIS A 213 -16.06 9.89 5.34
N TYR A 214 -16.15 10.95 6.15
CA TYR A 214 -16.82 12.17 5.77
C TYR A 214 -16.12 12.88 4.62
N LEU A 215 -16.88 13.28 3.60
CA LEU A 215 -16.40 14.15 2.52
C LEU A 215 -17.48 15.19 2.22
N PRO A 216 -17.20 16.49 2.40
CA PRO A 216 -18.14 17.53 2.00
C PRO A 216 -18.28 17.54 0.48
N THR A 217 -19.43 17.97 -0.01
CA THR A 217 -19.73 18.13 -1.45
C THR A 217 -20.50 19.42 -1.67
N ALA A 218 -20.61 19.85 -2.93
CA ALA A 218 -21.44 21.01 -3.29
C ALA A 218 -22.90 20.90 -2.81
N ARG A 219 -23.42 19.70 -2.56
CA ARG A 219 -24.80 19.45 -2.11
C ARG A 219 -24.94 19.09 -0.63
N SER A 220 -23.86 18.63 -0.01
CA SER A 220 -23.86 18.15 1.38
C SER A 220 -22.60 18.66 2.08
N HIS A 221 -22.78 19.72 2.87
CA HIS A 221 -21.76 20.38 3.67
C HIS A 221 -22.44 21.16 4.80
N GLN A 222 -21.67 21.54 5.80
CA GLN A 222 -22.08 22.42 6.88
C GLN A 222 -21.35 23.77 6.79
N PRO A 223 -21.98 24.86 7.25
CA PRO A 223 -21.28 26.11 7.50
C PRO A 223 -20.26 25.93 8.63
N ILE A 224 -19.16 26.67 8.55
CA ILE A 224 -18.19 26.80 9.64
C ILE A 224 -18.35 28.19 10.25
N GLY A 225 -18.57 28.23 11.56
CA GLY A 225 -18.79 29.45 12.33
C GLY A 225 -17.84 29.60 13.52
N ALA A 226 -18.06 30.66 14.28
CA ALA A 226 -17.37 30.85 15.55
C ALA A 226 -17.67 29.70 16.52
N ASP A 227 -16.68 29.35 17.33
CA ASP A 227 -16.73 28.31 18.36
C ASP A 227 -16.90 26.87 17.85
N ASP A 228 -16.67 26.66 16.55
CA ASP A 228 -16.69 25.33 15.92
C ASP A 228 -15.33 24.62 16.01
N PHE A 229 -15.39 23.29 16.10
CA PHE A 229 -14.21 22.43 15.94
C PHE A 229 -14.05 22.06 14.47
N VAL A 230 -12.84 22.20 13.93
CA VAL A 230 -12.55 21.98 12.50
C VAL A 230 -11.42 20.97 12.38
N LEU A 231 -11.59 19.99 11.50
CA LEU A 231 -10.59 19.00 11.12
C LEU A 231 -10.29 19.14 9.63
N LEU A 232 -9.00 19.15 9.29
CA LEU A 232 -8.48 19.04 7.93
C LEU A 232 -7.70 17.74 7.83
N ASP A 233 -8.03 16.89 6.86
CA ASP A 233 -7.24 15.72 6.47
C ASP A 233 -6.78 15.92 5.03
N VAL A 234 -5.46 15.99 4.82
CA VAL A 234 -4.88 16.40 3.55
C VAL A 234 -3.76 15.44 3.19
N TRP A 235 -3.94 14.77 2.05
CA TRP A 235 -2.92 13.93 1.46
C TRP A 235 -2.67 14.31 0.01
N ALA A 236 -1.39 14.34 -0.38
CA ALA A 236 -1.00 14.57 -1.76
C ALA A 236 0.46 14.12 -2.00
N LYS A 237 0.83 13.99 -3.27
CA LYS A 237 2.22 13.71 -3.70
C LYS A 237 2.57 14.47 -4.96
N ARG A 238 3.85 14.43 -5.35
CA ARG A 238 4.28 14.85 -6.69
C ARG A 238 3.71 13.91 -7.76
N ASP A 239 3.46 14.44 -8.95
CA ASP A 239 3.05 13.65 -10.11
C ASP A 239 4.25 12.95 -10.77
N LEU A 240 4.87 12.04 -10.02
CA LEU A 240 6.00 11.24 -10.47
C LEU A 240 5.79 9.77 -10.03
N PRO A 241 6.25 8.78 -10.81
CA PRO A 241 6.07 7.37 -10.47
C PRO A 241 6.63 6.96 -9.10
N GLU A 242 7.77 7.51 -8.71
CA GLU A 242 8.48 7.23 -7.45
C GLU A 242 7.98 8.07 -6.27
N ALA A 243 7.08 9.03 -6.52
CA ALA A 243 6.57 9.90 -5.48
C ALA A 243 5.67 9.16 -4.50
N ILE A 244 5.88 9.43 -3.22
CA ILE A 244 5.09 8.88 -2.13
C ILE A 244 4.26 9.99 -1.48
N TYR A 245 3.03 9.65 -1.11
CA TYR A 245 2.11 10.55 -0.41
C TYR A 245 2.70 11.07 0.88
N ALA A 246 2.54 12.36 1.10
CA ALA A 246 2.42 12.90 2.44
C ALA A 246 0.93 12.93 2.80
N ASP A 247 0.61 12.56 4.03
CA ASP A 247 -0.75 12.44 4.54
C ASP A 247 -0.75 12.97 5.97
N ILE A 248 -1.54 14.02 6.21
CA ILE A 248 -1.58 14.72 7.49
C ILE A 248 -3.02 15.04 7.88
N THR A 249 -3.30 14.90 9.17
CA THR A 249 -4.55 15.38 9.77
C THR A 249 -4.25 16.43 10.82
N TRP A 250 -4.93 17.57 10.75
CA TRP A 250 -4.80 18.67 11.71
C TRP A 250 -6.16 19.20 12.14
N VAL A 251 -6.22 19.67 13.37
CA VAL A 251 -7.46 20.19 13.96
C VAL A 251 -7.27 21.61 14.49
N ALA A 252 -8.33 22.39 14.45
CA ALA A 252 -8.39 23.74 14.99
C ALA A 252 -9.73 23.99 15.68
N TYR A 253 -9.77 25.07 16.45
CA TYR A 253 -10.99 25.58 17.05
C TYR A 253 -11.20 27.02 16.59
N ALA A 254 -12.38 27.31 16.05
CA ALA A 254 -12.75 28.60 15.49
C ALA A 254 -13.16 29.61 16.58
N GLY A 255 -12.38 29.69 17.66
CA GLY A 255 -12.64 30.57 18.81
C GLY A 255 -11.39 30.86 19.61
N ALA A 256 -11.43 31.93 20.40
CA ALA A 256 -10.25 32.40 21.15
C ALA A 256 -9.85 31.48 22.31
N VAL A 257 -10.81 30.72 22.86
CA VAL A 257 -10.59 29.83 24.01
C VAL A 257 -11.17 28.47 23.70
N VAL A 258 -10.30 27.46 23.56
CA VAL A 258 -10.70 26.07 23.32
C VAL A 258 -11.45 25.51 24.54
N PRO A 259 -12.70 25.05 24.41
CA PRO A 259 -13.45 24.41 25.48
C PRO A 259 -12.73 23.20 26.06
N GLU A 260 -12.88 23.00 27.37
CA GLU A 260 -12.24 21.92 28.14
C GLU A 260 -12.56 20.51 27.60
N ARG A 261 -13.72 20.33 26.95
CA ARG A 261 -14.06 19.05 26.31
C ARG A 261 -13.12 18.70 25.15
N TYR A 262 -12.77 19.66 24.30
CA TYR A 262 -11.90 19.43 23.14
C TYR A 262 -10.46 19.29 23.58
N ARG A 263 -10.02 20.13 24.54
CA ARG A 263 -8.68 20.06 25.11
C ARG A 263 -8.37 18.69 25.71
N ARG A 264 -9.30 18.12 26.49
CA ARG A 264 -9.13 16.79 27.08
C ARG A 264 -8.92 15.69 26.06
N VAL A 265 -9.67 15.72 24.96
CA VAL A 265 -9.52 14.73 23.87
C VAL A 265 -8.19 14.95 23.14
N PHE A 266 -7.86 16.20 22.80
CA PHE A 266 -6.62 16.54 22.10
C PHE A 266 -5.38 16.09 22.87
N GLU A 267 -5.35 16.27 24.20
CA GLU A 267 -4.25 15.82 25.06
C GLU A 267 -4.04 14.30 25.09
N VAL A 268 -5.06 13.51 24.75
CA VAL A 268 -4.96 12.05 24.66
C VAL A 268 -4.44 11.61 23.29
N VAL A 269 -4.69 12.39 22.23
CA VAL A 269 -4.44 12.00 20.83
C VAL A 269 -3.13 12.55 20.26
N ARG A 270 -2.68 13.73 20.70
CA ARG A 270 -1.52 14.46 20.14
C ARG A 270 -0.17 13.75 20.26
#